data_AF-A0A7S2YRH8-F1
#
_entry.id   AF-A0A7S2YRH8-F1
#
_cell.length_a   1.000
_cell.length_b   1.000
_cell.length_c   1.000
_cell.angle_alpha   90.00
_cell.angle_beta   90.00
_cell.angle_gamma   90.00
#
_symmetry.space_group_name_H-M   'P 1'
#
loop_
_entity.id
_entity.type
_entity.pdbx_description
1 polymer ?
#
loop_
_entity_poly.entity_id
_entity_poly.type
_entity_poly.pdbx_seq_one_letter_code
_entity_poly.pdbx_strand_id
1 'polypeptide(L)'
;MTSSPAHPGAISDRRQSVTERNHTENKGGGAEALRLQAGEDGKKYDDSGIVRKRTEVEIQVLSHVQQAEGIVKTLEKEEEIATKLPEISLFLPDVLQNAIFVGHIVTDLDSVAGAMGAAALYGGTAALASPINSETVFAFQEWGVPMPQYIEDLLEENPKADICLVDHQQTSQLNPVIPVENIVGVIDHHALQSKTIVTDKPIYMDIRPWGSMSTIIAHTFLTHKRAPPKPIAGMLLCAILSDTLNLLGPTTTEWDRLMVAVLSDIAEVNDIQLLASRQFKAKSRELASLSAVGLVKGDQKSFSFDMPDGGFVGEIGFAVGTYSTHRRHQETRKNHQMSVSYKFPAVLIS
;
A
#
# COMPACT_ATOMS: atom_id res chain seq x y z
N MET A 1 1.42 92.07 -0.84
CA MET A 1 2.12 91.02 -1.62
C MET A 1 1.24 89.77 -1.50
N THR A 2 0.32 89.58 -2.45
CA THR A 2 0.36 88.54 -3.53
C THR A 2 0.33 87.13 -2.93
N SER A 3 -0.61 86.21 -3.19
CA SER A 3 -1.40 85.90 -4.40
C SER A 3 -2.41 84.76 -4.11
N SER A 4 -3.59 84.79 -4.74
CA SER A 4 -4.48 83.62 -5.03
C SER A 4 -3.93 82.78 -6.22
N PRO A 5 -4.61 81.75 -6.80
CA PRO A 5 -5.59 80.72 -6.34
C PRO A 5 -5.25 79.28 -6.86
N ALA A 6 -6.07 78.24 -6.61
CA ALA A 6 -6.54 77.23 -7.60
C ALA A 6 -7.24 75.98 -6.98
N HIS A 7 -8.49 75.71 -7.42
CA HIS A 7 -9.09 74.36 -7.59
C HIS A 7 -8.58 73.77 -8.93
N PRO A 8 -8.60 72.44 -9.25
CA PRO A 8 -9.81 71.58 -9.26
C PRO A 8 -9.57 70.04 -9.08
N GLY A 9 -10.62 69.22 -9.22
CA GLY A 9 -10.47 67.84 -9.74
C GLY A 9 -11.21 66.74 -8.98
N ALA A 10 -12.40 66.39 -9.47
CA ALA A 10 -13.08 65.15 -9.14
C ALA A 10 -12.35 63.95 -9.77
N ILE A 11 -12.16 62.87 -9.00
CA ILE A 11 -11.87 61.54 -9.54
C ILE A 11 -12.89 60.57 -8.93
N SER A 12 -13.74 60.06 -9.82
CA SER A 12 -14.64 58.95 -9.60
C SER A 12 -13.85 57.67 -9.38
N ASP A 13 -14.05 56.99 -8.26
CA ASP A 13 -13.63 55.59 -8.14
C ASP A 13 -14.83 54.67 -8.01
N ARG A 14 -15.02 53.88 -9.07
CA ARG A 14 -15.97 52.77 -9.17
C ARG A 14 -15.63 51.75 -8.09
N ARG A 15 -16.37 51.76 -6.98
CA ARG A 15 -16.54 50.54 -6.17
C ARG A 15 -17.49 49.60 -6.91
N GLN A 16 -16.94 48.81 -7.84
CA GLN A 16 -17.59 47.60 -8.30
C GLN A 16 -17.60 46.60 -7.14
N SER A 17 -18.81 46.12 -6.87
CA SER A 17 -19.18 45.07 -5.94
C SER A 17 -18.25 43.86 -6.05
N VAL A 18 -17.49 43.59 -4.99
CA VAL A 18 -16.94 42.25 -4.76
C VAL A 18 -18.11 41.41 -4.27
N THR A 19 -18.72 40.68 -5.20
CA THR A 19 -19.67 39.61 -4.89
C THR A 19 -18.95 38.57 -4.04
N GLU A 20 -19.42 38.42 -2.81
CA GLU A 20 -19.13 37.30 -1.93
C GLU A 20 -19.35 36.01 -2.72
N ARG A 21 -18.26 35.29 -3.02
CA ARG A 21 -18.37 33.92 -3.51
C ARG A 21 -18.74 33.09 -2.30
N ASN A 22 -19.98 32.61 -2.31
CA ASN A 22 -20.44 31.53 -1.46
C ASN A 22 -19.42 30.39 -1.52
N HIS A 23 -18.68 30.20 -0.43
CA HIS A 23 -18.01 28.95 -0.13
C HIS A 23 -19.10 27.92 0.16
N THR A 24 -19.63 27.28 -0.88
CA THR A 24 -20.28 25.99 -0.71
C THR A 24 -19.20 25.02 -0.26
N GLU A 25 -19.35 24.53 0.98
CA GLU A 25 -18.58 23.42 1.53
C GLU A 25 -18.61 22.25 0.56
N ASN A 26 -17.53 22.09 -0.20
CA ASN A 26 -17.39 20.99 -1.14
C ASN A 26 -16.95 19.77 -0.33
N LYS A 27 -17.93 18.98 0.15
CA LYS A 27 -17.71 17.67 0.82
C LYS A 27 -17.29 16.56 -0.17
N GLY A 28 -16.53 16.89 -1.20
CA GLY A 28 -16.05 15.93 -2.19
C GLY A 28 -14.64 15.49 -1.86
N GLY A 29 -14.48 14.64 -0.83
CA GLY A 29 -13.26 13.84 -0.70
C GLY A 29 -13.31 12.69 -1.71
N GLY A 30 -12.14 12.25 -2.19
CA GLY A 30 -12.05 11.02 -2.99
C GLY A 30 -12.39 11.18 -4.48
N ALA A 31 -13.19 10.27 -5.00
CA ALA A 31 -13.40 10.07 -6.43
C ALA A 31 -13.99 11.30 -7.17
N GLU A 32 -14.78 12.10 -6.46
CA GLU A 32 -15.34 13.35 -6.96
C GLU A 32 -14.24 14.42 -7.14
N ALA A 33 -13.22 14.45 -6.29
CA ALA A 33 -12.06 15.32 -6.49
C ALA A 33 -11.18 14.87 -7.67
N LEU A 34 -11.04 13.56 -7.90
CA LEU A 34 -10.40 13.00 -9.10
C LEU A 34 -11.16 13.37 -10.40
N ARG A 35 -12.50 13.37 -10.35
CA ARG A 35 -13.36 13.88 -11.42
C ARG A 35 -13.26 15.39 -11.60
N LEU A 36 -13.16 16.16 -10.52
CA LEU A 36 -13.12 17.63 -10.57
C LEU A 36 -11.74 18.18 -10.96
N GLN A 37 -10.65 17.46 -10.67
CA GLN A 37 -9.29 17.89 -11.05
C GLN A 37 -8.98 17.72 -12.54
N ALA A 38 -9.74 16.92 -13.28
CA ALA A 38 -9.60 16.79 -14.72
C ALA A 38 -10.99 16.94 -15.34
N GLY A 39 -11.18 17.95 -16.20
CA GLY A 39 -12.47 18.22 -16.85
C GLY A 39 -13.07 17.00 -17.54
N GLU A 40 -14.33 17.08 -17.99
CA GLU A 40 -15.05 15.95 -18.62
C GLU A 40 -14.27 15.27 -19.76
N ASP A 41 -13.31 15.96 -20.37
CA ASP A 41 -12.43 15.45 -21.42
C ASP A 41 -11.13 14.77 -20.94
N GLY A 42 -10.97 14.56 -19.62
CA GLY A 42 -9.84 13.85 -19.03
C GLY A 42 -8.54 14.65 -18.95
N LYS A 43 -8.63 15.98 -18.87
CA LYS A 43 -7.47 16.88 -18.83
C LYS A 43 -7.48 17.76 -17.57
N LYS A 44 -6.32 17.91 -16.92
CA LYS A 44 -6.12 18.88 -15.83
C LYS A 44 -5.90 20.27 -16.44
N TYR A 45 -6.58 21.29 -15.94
CA TYR A 45 -6.49 22.66 -16.45
C TYR A 45 -5.87 23.59 -15.39
N ASP A 46 -5.05 24.54 -15.82
CA ASP A 46 -4.70 25.74 -15.04
C ASP A 46 -5.21 27.00 -15.78
N ASP A 47 -4.95 28.18 -15.21
CA ASP A 47 -5.33 29.49 -15.79
C ASP A 47 -4.76 29.73 -17.21
N SER A 48 -3.90 28.83 -17.73
CA SER A 48 -3.25 28.90 -19.03
C SER A 48 -3.57 27.74 -20.01
N GLY A 49 -4.34 26.71 -19.61
CA GLY A 49 -4.82 25.64 -20.49
C GLY A 49 -4.59 24.20 -19.98
N ILE A 50 -4.43 23.23 -20.89
CA ILE A 50 -4.26 21.79 -20.60
C ILE A 50 -2.87 21.53 -19.98
N VAL A 51 -2.82 21.09 -18.72
CA VAL A 51 -1.58 20.87 -17.95
C VAL A 51 -1.06 19.43 -18.09
N ARG A 52 -1.93 18.41 -18.11
CA ARG A 52 -1.57 17.01 -18.43
C ARG A 52 -2.78 16.18 -18.86
N LYS A 53 -2.54 15.17 -19.72
CA LYS A 53 -3.50 14.09 -19.97
C LYS A 53 -3.57 13.18 -18.73
N ARG A 54 -4.74 12.59 -18.46
CA ARG A 54 -4.89 11.54 -17.43
C ARG A 54 -3.90 10.39 -17.68
N THR A 55 -3.33 9.86 -16.60
CA THR A 55 -2.50 8.66 -16.65
C THR A 55 -3.36 7.42 -16.83
N GLU A 56 -2.75 6.31 -17.26
CA GLU A 56 -3.44 5.01 -17.36
C GLU A 56 -4.01 4.57 -16.00
N VAL A 57 -3.26 4.81 -14.93
CA VAL A 57 -3.68 4.52 -13.54
C VAL A 57 -4.92 5.33 -13.17
N GLU A 58 -4.94 6.62 -13.48
CA GLU A 58 -6.12 7.46 -13.21
C GLU A 58 -7.34 6.96 -13.98
N ILE A 59 -7.17 6.52 -15.24
CA ILE A 59 -8.25 5.95 -16.04
C ILE A 59 -8.79 4.67 -15.41
N GLN A 60 -7.91 3.77 -14.97
CA GLN A 60 -8.25 2.52 -14.31
C GLN A 60 -8.98 2.71 -12.97
N VAL A 61 -8.56 3.68 -12.16
CA VAL A 61 -9.27 4.00 -10.92
C VAL A 61 -10.63 4.63 -11.23
N LEU A 62 -10.68 5.58 -12.16
CA LEU A 62 -11.91 6.27 -12.55
C LEU A 62 -12.98 5.33 -13.12
N SER A 63 -12.61 4.25 -13.79
CA SER A 63 -13.59 3.26 -14.27
C SER A 63 -14.32 2.53 -13.13
N HIS A 64 -13.75 2.51 -11.92
CA HIS A 64 -14.31 1.85 -10.74
C HIS A 64 -15.00 2.80 -9.77
N VAL A 65 -14.89 4.11 -9.97
CA VAL A 65 -15.41 5.15 -9.06
C VAL A 65 -16.90 4.98 -8.76
N GLN A 66 -17.74 4.74 -9.77
CA GLN A 66 -19.18 4.59 -9.55
C GLN A 66 -19.50 3.37 -8.67
N GLN A 67 -18.76 2.27 -8.86
CA GLN A 67 -18.89 1.09 -8.03
C GLN A 67 -18.40 1.37 -6.61
N ALA A 68 -17.26 2.05 -6.46
CA ALA A 68 -16.70 2.43 -5.17
C ALA A 68 -17.64 3.33 -4.37
N GLU A 69 -18.18 4.40 -4.96
CA GLU A 69 -19.17 5.28 -4.34
C GLU A 69 -20.42 4.49 -3.90
N GLY A 70 -20.86 3.52 -4.70
CA GLY A 70 -21.99 2.67 -4.35
C GLY A 70 -21.71 1.78 -3.13
N ILE A 71 -20.49 1.25 -3.03
CA ILE A 71 -20.04 0.47 -1.87
C ILE A 71 -20.00 1.36 -0.62
N VAL A 72 -19.31 2.50 -0.68
CA VAL A 72 -19.15 3.42 0.46
C VAL A 72 -20.50 3.90 0.99
N LYS A 73 -21.40 4.35 0.10
CA LYS A 73 -22.77 4.75 0.47
C LYS A 73 -23.58 3.62 1.12
N THR A 74 -23.28 2.37 0.80
CA THR A 74 -23.97 1.22 1.41
C THR A 74 -23.45 0.97 2.83
N LEU A 75 -22.15 1.15 3.06
CA LEU A 75 -21.55 1.03 4.39
C LEU A 75 -22.12 2.07 5.36
N GLU A 76 -22.20 3.34 4.93
CA GLU A 76 -22.78 4.43 5.73
C GLU A 76 -24.23 4.13 6.14
N LYS A 77 -25.04 3.58 5.22
CA LYS A 77 -26.44 3.22 5.50
C LYS A 77 -26.58 2.02 6.43
N GLU A 78 -25.68 1.03 6.33
CA GLU A 78 -25.72 -0.12 7.24
C GLU A 78 -25.35 0.28 8.67
N GLU A 79 -24.43 1.21 8.85
CA GLU A 79 -24.11 1.79 10.17
C GLU A 79 -25.36 2.42 10.82
N GLU A 80 -26.26 3.01 10.02
CA GLU A 80 -27.57 3.51 10.46
C GLU A 80 -28.63 2.40 10.67
N ILE A 81 -28.58 1.30 9.90
CA ILE A 81 -29.60 0.23 9.85
C ILE A 81 -29.34 -0.91 10.85
N ALA A 82 -28.10 -1.14 11.29
CA ALA A 82 -27.67 -2.25 12.15
C ALA A 82 -28.47 -2.41 13.47
N THR A 83 -29.30 -1.43 13.82
CA THR A 83 -30.22 -1.46 14.97
C THR A 83 -31.55 -2.22 14.74
N LYS A 84 -31.84 -2.75 13.54
CA LYS A 84 -33.21 -3.21 13.18
C LYS A 84 -33.36 -4.59 12.53
N LEU A 85 -32.28 -5.31 12.21
CA LEU A 85 -32.35 -6.61 11.54
C LEU A 85 -31.63 -7.69 12.37
N PRO A 86 -32.07 -8.97 12.31
CA PRO A 86 -31.30 -10.06 12.89
C PRO A 86 -29.95 -10.18 12.16
N GLU A 87 -28.85 -10.04 12.90
CA GLU A 87 -27.49 -10.19 12.37
C GLU A 87 -27.28 -11.63 11.87
N ILE A 88 -27.15 -11.79 10.55
CA ILE A 88 -26.43 -12.95 10.03
C ILE A 88 -24.95 -12.61 10.15
N SER A 89 -24.28 -13.19 11.14
CA SER A 89 -22.83 -13.05 11.30
C SER A 89 -22.17 -13.68 10.09
N LEU A 90 -21.55 -12.86 9.24
CA LEU A 90 -20.56 -13.34 8.29
C LEU A 90 -19.43 -14.01 9.07
N PHE A 91 -18.87 -15.09 8.53
CA PHE A 91 -17.81 -15.83 9.22
C PHE A 91 -16.60 -14.93 9.44
N LEU A 92 -16.36 -14.53 10.70
CA LEU A 92 -15.09 -14.01 11.16
C LEU A 92 -14.38 -15.13 11.92
N PRO A 93 -13.09 -15.37 11.65
CA PRO A 93 -12.35 -16.39 12.37
C PRO A 93 -12.08 -15.92 13.80
N ASP A 94 -12.84 -16.42 14.77
CA ASP A 94 -12.69 -16.11 16.20
C ASP A 94 -11.26 -16.34 16.71
N VAL A 95 -10.53 -17.27 16.09
CA VAL A 95 -9.13 -17.57 16.42
C VAL A 95 -8.18 -16.40 16.17
N LEU A 96 -8.56 -15.42 15.35
CA LEU A 96 -7.76 -14.21 15.10
C LEU A 96 -8.05 -13.09 16.10
N GLN A 97 -9.10 -13.23 16.92
CA GLN A 97 -9.42 -12.23 17.93
C GLN A 97 -8.32 -12.18 19.00
N ASN A 98 -7.79 -10.99 19.26
CA ASN A 98 -6.66 -10.71 20.14
C ASN A 98 -5.32 -11.29 19.69
N ALA A 99 -5.22 -11.80 18.45
CA ALA A 99 -3.95 -12.23 17.89
C ALA A 99 -3.02 -11.04 17.65
N ILE A 100 -1.72 -11.33 17.59
CA ILE A 100 -0.71 -10.41 17.08
C ILE A 100 -0.59 -10.60 15.57
N PHE A 101 -0.77 -9.54 14.80
CA PHE A 101 -0.60 -9.53 13.35
C PHE A 101 0.78 -9.01 13.01
N VAL A 102 1.56 -9.78 12.28
CA VAL A 102 2.96 -9.46 11.99
C VAL A 102 3.36 -9.89 10.57
N GLY A 103 4.02 -8.97 9.87
CA GLY A 103 4.57 -9.18 8.54
C GLY A 103 5.89 -9.95 8.53
N HIS A 104 6.56 -9.99 7.39
CA HIS A 104 7.85 -10.68 7.27
C HIS A 104 9.04 -9.86 7.79
N ILE A 105 10.14 -10.56 8.08
CA ILE A 105 11.38 -10.00 8.62
C ILE A 105 12.06 -8.98 7.70
N VAL A 106 11.88 -9.05 6.38
CA VAL A 106 12.37 -8.02 5.44
C VAL A 106 11.28 -6.96 5.28
N THR A 107 10.89 -6.33 6.40
CA THR A 107 9.64 -5.56 6.52
C THR A 107 9.48 -4.49 5.44
N ASP A 108 8.43 -4.64 4.64
CA ASP A 108 7.98 -3.67 3.65
C ASP A 108 6.65 -3.00 4.10
N LEU A 109 6.11 -2.13 3.26
CA LEU A 109 4.91 -1.39 3.61
C LEU A 109 3.67 -2.28 3.67
N ASP A 110 3.55 -3.33 2.84
CA ASP A 110 2.37 -4.19 2.85
C ASP A 110 2.32 -5.05 4.12
N SER A 111 3.46 -5.59 4.53
CA SER A 111 3.65 -6.24 5.84
C SER A 111 3.14 -5.40 7.01
N VAL A 112 3.47 -4.09 7.04
CA VAL A 112 3.09 -3.21 8.15
C VAL A 112 1.64 -2.73 8.05
N ALA A 113 1.24 -2.20 6.89
CA ALA A 113 -0.11 -1.67 6.70
C ALA A 113 -1.17 -2.76 6.82
N GLY A 114 -0.90 -3.93 6.26
CA GLY A 114 -1.82 -5.06 6.35
C GLY A 114 -1.89 -5.64 7.76
N ALA A 115 -0.80 -5.64 8.55
CA ALA A 115 -0.87 -5.99 9.98
C ALA A 115 -1.76 -5.01 10.76
N MET A 116 -1.61 -3.71 10.53
CA MET A 116 -2.46 -2.68 11.13
C MET A 116 -3.92 -2.80 10.70
N GLY A 117 -4.16 -3.06 9.41
CA GLY A 117 -5.51 -3.30 8.88
C GLY A 117 -6.14 -4.55 9.46
N ALA A 118 -5.39 -5.65 9.57
CA ALA A 118 -5.86 -6.90 10.15
C ALA A 118 -6.20 -6.74 11.64
N ALA A 119 -5.35 -6.05 12.41
CA ALA A 119 -5.63 -5.73 13.81
C ALA A 119 -6.91 -4.88 13.98
N ALA A 120 -7.15 -3.91 13.09
CA ALA A 120 -8.39 -3.13 13.07
C ALA A 120 -9.63 -3.94 12.63
N LEU A 121 -9.44 -4.90 11.73
CA LEU A 121 -10.51 -5.75 11.19
C LEU A 121 -10.94 -6.82 12.20
N TYR A 122 -10.01 -7.67 12.62
CA TYR A 122 -10.29 -8.83 13.46
C TYR A 122 -10.23 -8.54 14.95
N GLY A 123 -9.72 -7.36 15.33
CA GLY A 123 -9.49 -6.98 16.72
C GLY A 123 -8.27 -7.71 17.29
N GLY A 124 -7.18 -6.98 17.49
CA GLY A 124 -5.94 -7.51 18.04
C GLY A 124 -4.85 -6.45 18.01
N THR A 125 -3.59 -6.89 17.91
CA THR A 125 -2.43 -5.98 17.98
C THR A 125 -1.58 -6.13 16.73
N ALA A 126 -1.23 -5.02 16.07
CA ALA A 126 -0.24 -5.05 15.00
C ALA A 126 1.18 -5.02 15.60
N ALA A 127 2.13 -5.67 14.93
CA ALA A 127 3.52 -5.68 15.33
C ALA A 127 4.46 -5.51 14.13
N LEU A 128 5.65 -4.98 14.40
CA LEU A 128 6.74 -4.91 13.43
C LEU A 128 7.66 -6.12 13.58
N ALA A 129 8.01 -6.75 12.47
CA ALA A 129 8.96 -7.85 12.47
C ALA A 129 10.42 -7.35 12.50
N SER A 130 10.71 -6.18 11.94
CA SER A 130 12.04 -5.57 11.91
C SER A 130 11.96 -4.07 11.63
N PRO A 131 13.10 -3.33 11.64
CA PRO A 131 13.11 -1.91 11.30
C PRO A 131 12.50 -1.60 9.93
N ILE A 132 11.69 -0.56 9.88
CA ILE A 132 10.95 -0.16 8.68
C ILE A 132 11.79 0.68 7.71
N ASN A 133 11.46 0.61 6.42
CA ASN A 133 12.10 1.42 5.38
C ASN A 133 11.52 2.85 5.27
N SER A 134 12.19 3.71 4.50
CA SER A 134 11.79 5.11 4.28
C SER A 134 10.41 5.31 3.63
N GLU A 135 9.94 4.36 2.84
CA GLU A 135 8.57 4.38 2.26
C GLU A 135 7.52 4.19 3.35
N THR A 136 7.77 3.26 4.27
CA THR A 136 6.88 2.98 5.39
C THR A 136 6.85 4.15 6.38
N VAL A 137 8.01 4.77 6.64
CA VAL A 137 8.09 6.01 7.43
C VAL A 137 7.25 7.13 6.81
N PHE A 138 7.27 7.27 5.48
CA PHE A 138 6.42 8.24 4.79
C PHE A 138 4.93 7.97 5.03
N ALA A 139 4.50 6.71 4.94
CA ALA A 139 3.10 6.35 5.17
C ALA A 139 2.65 6.67 6.61
N PHE A 140 3.47 6.35 7.62
CA PHE A 140 3.21 6.72 9.01
C PHE A 140 3.02 8.24 9.19
N GLN A 141 3.89 9.03 8.55
CA GLN A 141 3.82 10.50 8.63
C GLN A 141 2.62 11.09 7.89
N GLU A 142 2.29 10.56 6.71
CA GLU A 142 1.15 11.02 5.91
C GLU A 142 -0.17 10.78 6.64
N TRP A 143 -0.30 9.64 7.32
CA TRP A 143 -1.55 9.21 7.95
C TRP A 143 -1.61 9.46 9.45
N GLY A 144 -0.52 9.94 10.07
CA GLY A 144 -0.46 10.29 11.49
C GLY A 144 -0.77 9.13 12.43
N VAL A 145 -0.48 7.90 12.00
CA VAL A 145 -0.75 6.69 12.80
C VAL A 145 0.44 6.34 13.68
N PRO A 146 0.22 5.80 14.90
CA PRO A 146 1.30 5.40 15.78
C PRO A 146 2.03 4.18 15.20
N MET A 147 3.35 4.16 15.40
CA MET A 147 4.18 3.01 15.05
C MET A 147 3.87 1.85 16.01
N PRO A 148 3.60 0.63 15.50
CA PRO A 148 3.42 -0.55 16.34
C PRO A 148 4.71 -0.92 17.09
N GLN A 149 4.56 -1.70 18.15
CA GLN A 149 5.70 -2.30 18.88
C GLN A 149 6.37 -3.39 18.04
N TYR A 150 7.61 -3.73 18.37
CA TYR A 150 8.28 -4.88 17.76
C TYR A 150 7.70 -6.18 18.31
N ILE A 151 7.72 -7.23 17.49
CA ILE A 151 7.22 -8.55 17.90
C ILE A 151 8.01 -9.14 19.07
N GLU A 152 9.31 -8.83 19.16
CA GLU A 152 10.18 -9.21 20.26
C GLU A 152 9.66 -8.70 21.61
N ASP A 153 9.30 -7.42 21.68
CA ASP A 153 8.81 -6.78 22.91
C ASP A 153 7.46 -7.41 23.33
N LEU A 154 6.55 -7.61 22.37
CA LEU A 154 5.23 -8.20 22.64
C LEU A 154 5.33 -9.66 23.11
N LEU A 155 6.26 -10.45 22.56
CA LEU A 155 6.47 -11.82 22.97
C LEU A 155 7.28 -11.96 24.25
N GLU A 156 8.06 -10.95 24.65
CA GLU A 156 8.62 -10.87 25.99
C GLU A 156 7.50 -10.70 27.05
N GLU A 157 6.50 -9.86 26.76
CA GLU A 157 5.34 -9.65 27.63
C GLU A 157 4.37 -10.84 27.66
N ASN A 158 4.10 -11.45 26.50
CA ASN A 158 3.23 -12.62 26.38
C ASN A 158 3.82 -13.68 25.43
N PRO A 159 4.68 -14.59 25.93
CA PRO A 159 5.33 -15.63 25.12
C PRO A 159 4.38 -16.61 24.44
N LYS A 160 3.10 -16.66 24.84
CA LYS A 160 2.08 -17.57 24.32
C LYS A 160 1.00 -16.84 23.52
N ALA A 161 1.24 -15.60 23.12
CA ALA A 161 0.30 -14.86 22.29
C ALA A 161 0.04 -15.61 20.98
N ASP A 162 -1.22 -15.69 20.58
CA ASP A 162 -1.61 -16.18 19.27
C ASP A 162 -1.12 -15.21 18.18
N ILE A 163 -0.59 -15.74 17.08
CA ILE A 163 0.03 -14.96 16.00
C ILE A 163 -0.66 -15.26 14.67
N CYS A 164 -1.01 -14.20 13.94
CA CYS A 164 -1.39 -14.29 12.54
C CYS A 164 -0.26 -13.70 11.69
N LEU A 165 0.32 -14.53 10.82
CA LEU A 165 1.25 -14.03 9.82
C LEU A 165 0.47 -13.31 8.74
N VAL A 166 0.96 -12.15 8.34
CA VAL A 166 0.43 -11.41 7.19
C VAL A 166 1.54 -11.23 6.16
N ASP A 167 1.18 -11.25 4.89
CA ASP A 167 2.10 -11.04 3.76
C ASP A 167 3.24 -12.08 3.60
N HIS A 168 3.19 -13.17 4.37
CA HIS A 168 4.13 -14.28 4.22
C HIS A 168 3.65 -15.55 4.91
N GLN A 169 4.22 -16.67 4.49
CA GLN A 169 4.16 -17.95 5.21
C GLN A 169 5.45 -18.79 5.13
N GLN A 170 6.48 -18.29 4.43
CA GLN A 170 7.74 -19.02 4.29
C GLN A 170 8.57 -18.90 5.56
N THR A 171 9.10 -20.02 6.07
CA THR A 171 9.88 -20.03 7.31
C THR A 171 11.16 -19.18 7.23
N SER A 172 11.71 -18.98 6.02
CA SER A 172 12.87 -18.09 5.79
C SER A 172 12.56 -16.61 6.00
N GLN A 173 11.29 -16.23 6.04
CA GLN A 173 10.82 -14.86 6.19
C GLN A 173 10.26 -14.57 7.59
N LEU A 174 10.17 -15.60 8.44
CA LEU A 174 9.63 -15.50 9.80
C LEU A 174 10.65 -14.82 10.73
N ASN A 175 10.17 -13.96 11.63
CA ASN A 175 11.03 -13.46 12.70
C ASN A 175 11.44 -14.61 13.64
N PRO A 176 12.73 -14.78 13.97
CA PRO A 176 13.22 -15.92 14.73
C PRO A 176 12.67 -16.04 16.16
N VAL A 177 12.09 -14.98 16.74
CA VAL A 177 11.45 -15.07 18.07
C VAL A 177 10.06 -15.69 18.03
N ILE A 178 9.43 -15.80 16.86
CA ILE A 178 8.07 -16.31 16.70
C ILE A 178 8.08 -17.85 16.80
N PRO A 179 7.45 -18.45 17.82
CA PRO A 179 7.28 -19.89 17.89
C PRO A 179 6.21 -20.33 16.87
N VAL A 180 6.49 -21.38 16.10
CA VAL A 180 5.55 -21.86 15.06
C VAL A 180 4.25 -22.36 15.68
N GLU A 181 4.29 -22.89 16.90
CA GLU A 181 3.14 -23.35 17.67
C GLU A 181 2.17 -22.23 18.07
N ASN A 182 2.60 -20.97 18.05
CA ASN A 182 1.76 -19.81 18.33
C ASN A 182 1.01 -19.32 17.07
N ILE A 183 1.35 -19.83 15.88
CA ILE A 183 0.72 -19.39 14.65
C ILE A 183 -0.69 -19.96 14.56
N VAL A 184 -1.68 -19.08 14.49
CA VAL A 184 -3.11 -19.41 14.38
C VAL A 184 -3.73 -18.99 13.05
N GLY A 185 -3.00 -18.18 12.26
CA GLY A 185 -3.49 -17.61 11.02
C GLY A 185 -2.41 -17.24 10.01
N VAL A 186 -2.77 -17.28 8.74
CA VAL A 186 -2.00 -16.72 7.60
C VAL A 186 -2.95 -15.94 6.70
N ILE A 187 -2.60 -14.70 6.37
CA ILE A 187 -3.26 -13.90 5.34
C ILE A 187 -2.17 -13.46 4.37
N ASP A 188 -2.16 -14.00 3.15
CA ASP A 188 -1.03 -13.83 2.23
C ASP A 188 -1.50 -13.73 0.78
N HIS A 189 -0.64 -13.20 -0.10
CA HIS A 189 -0.84 -13.17 -1.54
C HIS A 189 0.29 -13.87 -2.31
N HIS A 190 1.34 -14.32 -1.61
CA HIS A 190 2.44 -15.06 -2.20
C HIS A 190 2.10 -16.53 -2.49
N ALA A 191 2.89 -17.13 -3.36
CA ALA A 191 2.78 -18.56 -3.64
C ALA A 191 3.22 -19.41 -2.43
N LEU A 192 2.50 -20.49 -2.18
CA LEU A 192 2.96 -21.56 -1.30
C LEU A 192 4.15 -22.28 -1.94
N GLN A 193 5.25 -22.39 -1.19
CA GLN A 193 6.47 -23.08 -1.64
C GLN A 193 6.87 -24.19 -0.65
N SER A 194 7.98 -24.88 -0.94
CA SER A 194 8.43 -26.06 -0.20
C SER A 194 8.77 -25.82 1.27
N LYS A 195 9.08 -24.57 1.67
CA LYS A 195 9.40 -24.19 3.06
C LYS A 195 8.30 -23.32 3.70
N THR A 196 7.06 -23.68 3.46
CA THR A 196 5.90 -23.12 4.17
C THR A 196 5.93 -23.55 5.63
N ILE A 197 5.46 -22.72 6.55
CA ILE A 197 5.22 -23.11 7.95
C ILE A 197 4.41 -24.41 8.06
N VAL A 198 4.73 -25.24 9.04
CA VAL A 198 4.02 -26.50 9.32
C VAL A 198 3.51 -26.45 10.75
N THR A 199 2.19 -26.56 10.93
CA THR A 199 1.53 -26.48 12.23
C THR A 199 0.89 -27.81 12.61
N ASP A 200 0.88 -28.13 13.90
CA ASP A 200 0.26 -29.36 14.43
C ASP A 200 -1.28 -29.29 14.46
N LYS A 201 -1.83 -28.08 14.40
CA LYS A 201 -3.27 -27.81 14.45
C LYS A 201 -3.71 -27.07 13.18
N PRO A 202 -4.98 -27.23 12.76
CA PRO A 202 -5.56 -26.38 11.74
C PRO A 202 -5.46 -24.91 12.14
N ILE A 203 -5.07 -24.06 11.18
CA ILE A 203 -5.00 -22.61 11.31
C ILE A 203 -5.90 -21.95 10.27
N TYR A 204 -6.26 -20.68 10.48
CA TYR A 204 -6.93 -19.90 9.45
C TYR A 204 -5.96 -19.60 8.30
N MET A 205 -6.39 -19.78 7.05
CA MET A 205 -5.60 -19.40 5.88
C MET A 205 -6.48 -18.67 4.87
N ASP A 206 -6.11 -17.43 4.53
CA ASP A 206 -6.69 -16.67 3.42
C ASP A 206 -5.57 -16.29 2.46
N ILE A 207 -5.48 -17.00 1.34
CA ILE A 207 -4.49 -16.74 0.30
C ILE A 207 -5.21 -16.40 -0.99
N ARG A 208 -4.99 -15.19 -1.51
CA ARG A 208 -5.62 -14.73 -2.75
C ARG A 208 -4.53 -14.26 -3.73
N PRO A 209 -4.60 -14.65 -5.01
CA PRO A 209 -3.59 -14.27 -6.01
C PRO A 209 -3.82 -12.83 -6.50
N TRP A 210 -3.76 -11.88 -5.58
CA TRP A 210 -3.93 -10.45 -5.82
C TRP A 210 -2.60 -9.70 -5.69
N GLY A 211 -2.56 -8.46 -6.17
CA GLY A 211 -1.34 -7.68 -6.23
C GLY A 211 -0.74 -7.34 -4.87
N SER A 212 -1.55 -7.30 -3.82
CA SER A 212 -1.16 -6.98 -2.44
C SER A 212 -2.03 -7.72 -1.42
N MET A 213 -1.45 -8.10 -0.28
CA MET A 213 -2.17 -8.60 0.88
C MET A 213 -3.08 -7.53 1.48
N SER A 214 -2.70 -6.25 1.47
CA SER A 214 -3.59 -5.13 1.86
C SER A 214 -4.87 -5.06 1.03
N THR A 215 -4.87 -5.52 -0.24
CA THR A 215 -6.09 -5.67 -1.04
C THR A 215 -7.04 -6.70 -0.42
N ILE A 216 -6.50 -7.81 0.13
CA ILE A 216 -7.27 -8.85 0.82
C ILE A 216 -7.93 -8.25 2.07
N ILE A 217 -7.17 -7.54 2.90
CA ILE A 217 -7.68 -6.91 4.12
C ILE A 217 -8.76 -5.88 3.80
N ALA A 218 -8.50 -4.97 2.84
CA ALA A 218 -9.46 -3.96 2.42
C ALA A 218 -10.76 -4.60 1.90
N HIS A 219 -10.64 -5.62 1.04
CA HIS A 219 -11.81 -6.34 0.56
C HIS A 219 -12.58 -7.01 1.69
N THR A 220 -11.90 -7.62 2.66
CA THR A 220 -12.54 -8.31 3.77
C THR A 220 -13.28 -7.33 4.69
N PHE A 221 -12.76 -6.13 4.95
CA PHE A 221 -13.55 -5.07 5.60
C PHE A 221 -14.91 -4.88 4.92
N LEU A 222 -14.90 -4.72 3.59
CA LEU A 222 -16.10 -4.43 2.82
C LEU A 222 -17.06 -5.62 2.78
N THR A 223 -16.56 -6.86 2.66
CA THR A 223 -17.45 -8.04 2.71
C THR A 223 -18.12 -8.17 4.05
N HIS A 224 -17.45 -7.76 5.13
CA HIS A 224 -18.02 -7.66 6.48
C HIS A 224 -18.83 -6.39 6.72
N LYS A 225 -19.11 -5.62 5.66
CA LYS A 225 -19.87 -4.37 5.70
C LYS A 225 -19.31 -3.35 6.69
N ARG A 226 -17.98 -3.34 6.83
CA ARG A 226 -17.24 -2.40 7.68
C ARG A 226 -16.34 -1.54 6.81
N ALA A 227 -16.19 -0.27 7.17
CA ALA A 227 -15.14 0.57 6.61
C ALA A 227 -13.90 0.50 7.52
N PRO A 228 -12.67 0.41 6.97
CA PRO A 228 -11.48 0.66 7.76
C PRO A 228 -11.49 2.11 8.26
N PRO A 229 -10.97 2.40 9.47
CA PRO A 229 -10.77 3.77 9.92
C PRO A 229 -9.94 4.57 8.90
N LYS A 230 -10.27 5.85 8.68
CA LYS A 230 -9.65 6.69 7.63
C LYS A 230 -8.11 6.61 7.58
N PRO A 231 -7.35 6.71 8.69
CA PRO A 231 -5.90 6.57 8.65
C PRO A 231 -5.43 5.17 8.24
N ILE A 232 -6.16 4.12 8.64
CA ILE A 232 -5.89 2.73 8.23
C ILE A 232 -6.19 2.53 6.76
N ALA A 233 -7.29 3.11 6.25
CA ALA A 233 -7.62 3.08 4.83
C ALA A 233 -6.50 3.69 3.98
N GLY A 234 -5.92 4.80 4.46
CA GLY A 234 -4.78 5.44 3.85
C GLY A 234 -3.50 4.59 3.86
N MET A 235 -3.20 3.92 4.97
CA MET A 235 -2.07 2.97 5.06
C MET A 235 -2.23 1.81 4.06
N LEU A 236 -3.41 1.17 4.04
CA LEU A 236 -3.72 0.08 3.10
C LEU A 236 -3.62 0.56 1.64
N LEU A 237 -4.10 1.77 1.34
CA LEU A 237 -3.97 2.37 0.01
C LEU A 237 -2.50 2.50 -0.39
N CYS A 238 -1.64 3.03 0.48
CA CYS A 238 -0.21 3.17 0.20
C CYS A 238 0.48 1.80 0.00
N ALA A 239 0.09 0.78 0.75
CA ALA A 239 0.60 -0.59 0.57
C ALA A 239 0.23 -1.18 -0.80
N ILE A 240 -1.03 -1.09 -1.20
CA ILE A 240 -1.46 -1.57 -2.53
C ILE A 240 -0.70 -0.83 -3.62
N LEU A 241 -0.52 0.50 -3.50
CA LEU A 241 0.28 1.27 -4.45
C LEU A 241 1.76 0.85 -4.47
N SER A 242 2.34 0.43 -3.35
CA SER A 242 3.72 -0.08 -3.29
C SER A 242 3.88 -1.34 -4.12
N ASP A 243 3.13 -2.40 -3.80
CA ASP A 243 3.35 -3.73 -4.36
C ASP A 243 2.94 -3.84 -5.81
N THR A 244 1.90 -3.10 -6.18
CA THR A 244 1.41 -3.04 -7.55
C THR A 244 2.18 -2.03 -8.40
N LEU A 245 3.24 -1.40 -7.87
CA LEU A 245 3.99 -0.34 -8.55
C LEU A 245 3.06 0.73 -9.12
N ASN A 246 2.12 1.23 -8.30
CA ASN A 246 1.06 2.16 -8.65
C ASN A 246 0.15 1.59 -9.76
N LEU A 247 -0.31 0.33 -9.58
CA LEU A 247 -1.18 -0.42 -10.48
C LEU A 247 -0.59 -0.77 -11.86
N LEU A 248 0.72 -0.60 -12.03
CA LEU A 248 1.45 -0.87 -13.28
C LEU A 248 2.25 -2.18 -13.23
N GLY A 249 2.35 -2.80 -12.06
CA GLY A 249 3.07 -4.04 -11.82
C GLY A 249 2.35 -5.25 -12.43
N PRO A 250 3.10 -6.31 -12.79
CA PRO A 250 2.54 -7.49 -13.45
C PRO A 250 1.62 -8.34 -12.55
N THR A 251 1.68 -8.13 -11.23
CA THR A 251 0.83 -8.78 -10.23
C THR A 251 -0.51 -8.08 -10.04
N THR A 252 -0.69 -6.88 -10.60
CA THR A 252 -1.90 -6.07 -10.41
C THR A 252 -3.15 -6.73 -10.99
N THR A 253 -4.20 -6.82 -10.19
CA THR A 253 -5.51 -7.37 -10.56
C THR A 253 -6.62 -6.30 -10.52
N GLU A 254 -7.81 -6.65 -11.01
CA GLU A 254 -8.98 -5.76 -10.92
C GLU A 254 -9.42 -5.50 -9.48
N TRP A 255 -9.13 -6.43 -8.56
CA TRP A 255 -9.42 -6.22 -7.13
C TRP A 255 -8.54 -5.13 -6.53
N ASP A 256 -7.26 -5.07 -6.93
CA ASP A 256 -6.36 -4.00 -6.51
C ASP A 256 -6.84 -2.64 -7.02
N ARG A 257 -7.27 -2.55 -8.29
CA ARG A 257 -7.83 -1.32 -8.88
C ARG A 257 -9.11 -0.87 -8.16
N LEU A 258 -10.01 -1.80 -7.88
CA LEU A 258 -11.24 -1.53 -7.16
C LEU A 258 -10.96 -1.07 -5.72
N MET A 259 -10.07 -1.76 -5.00
CA MET A 259 -9.73 -1.39 -3.62
C MET A 259 -8.98 -0.05 -3.57
N VAL A 260 -8.11 0.27 -4.52
CA VAL A 260 -7.52 1.61 -4.61
C VAL A 260 -8.60 2.67 -4.78
N ALA A 261 -9.61 2.45 -5.61
CA ALA A 261 -10.73 3.38 -5.77
C ALA A 261 -11.52 3.57 -4.48
N VAL A 262 -11.90 2.47 -3.81
CA VAL A 262 -12.65 2.50 -2.54
C VAL A 262 -11.85 3.16 -1.43
N LEU A 263 -10.60 2.74 -1.21
CA LEU A 263 -9.76 3.26 -0.15
C LEU A 263 -9.40 4.73 -0.38
N SER A 264 -9.24 5.18 -1.63
CA SER A 264 -9.03 6.60 -1.92
C SER A 264 -10.24 7.45 -1.53
N ASP A 265 -11.44 6.90 -1.64
CA ASP A 265 -12.67 7.55 -1.20
C ASP A 265 -12.73 7.64 0.34
N ILE A 266 -12.57 6.51 1.01
CA ILE A 266 -12.58 6.42 2.50
C ILE A 266 -11.46 7.26 3.12
N ALA A 267 -10.28 7.27 2.50
CA ALA A 267 -9.12 8.02 2.95
C ALA A 267 -9.17 9.50 2.55
N GLU A 268 -10.16 9.91 1.75
CA GLU A 268 -10.33 11.24 1.15
C GLU A 268 -9.10 11.71 0.34
N VAL A 269 -8.49 10.79 -0.42
CA VAL A 269 -7.35 11.09 -1.30
C VAL A 269 -7.84 11.63 -2.64
N ASN A 270 -7.50 12.90 -2.89
CA ASN A 270 -7.96 13.63 -4.06
C ASN A 270 -7.05 13.51 -5.29
N ASP A 271 -5.78 13.12 -5.11
CA ASP A 271 -4.82 12.92 -6.19
C ASP A 271 -3.90 11.72 -5.87
N ILE A 272 -4.30 10.55 -6.38
CA ILE A 272 -3.58 9.28 -6.15
C ILE A 272 -2.19 9.33 -6.78
N GLN A 273 -2.03 10.00 -7.92
CA GLN A 273 -0.71 10.10 -8.57
C GLN A 273 0.24 10.98 -7.76
N LEU A 274 -0.25 12.05 -7.13
CA LEU A 274 0.54 12.85 -6.22
C LEU A 274 0.93 12.07 -4.96
N LEU A 275 0.01 11.26 -4.40
CA LEU A 275 0.32 10.37 -3.28
C LEU A 275 1.41 9.37 -3.65
N ALA A 276 1.22 8.60 -4.73
CA ALA A 276 2.18 7.60 -5.21
C ALA A 276 3.55 8.23 -5.53
N SER A 277 3.56 9.40 -6.17
CA SER A 277 4.80 10.13 -6.49
C SER A 277 5.57 10.54 -5.23
N ARG A 278 4.89 11.06 -4.19
CA ARG A 278 5.52 11.40 -2.91
C ARG A 278 6.06 10.16 -2.21
N GLN A 279 5.28 9.08 -2.20
CA GLN A 279 5.64 7.78 -1.61
C GLN A 279 6.88 7.18 -2.26
N PHE A 280 6.89 7.01 -3.59
CA PHE A 280 8.05 6.44 -4.30
C PHE A 280 9.28 7.33 -4.26
N LYS A 281 9.09 8.65 -4.20
CA LYS A 281 10.19 9.58 -3.94
C LYS A 281 10.79 9.35 -2.55
N ALA A 282 9.98 9.05 -1.53
CA ALA A 282 10.47 8.67 -0.20
C ALA A 282 11.26 7.35 -0.26
N LYS A 283 10.69 6.29 -0.88
CA LYS A 283 11.35 4.99 -1.11
C LYS A 283 12.74 5.14 -1.73
N SER A 284 12.87 6.04 -2.70
CA SER A 284 14.12 6.27 -3.44
C SER A 284 15.21 7.02 -2.66
N ARG A 285 14.89 7.66 -1.51
CA ARG A 285 15.87 8.45 -0.74
C ARG A 285 16.95 7.57 -0.12
N GLU A 286 16.59 6.42 0.41
CA GLU A 286 17.55 5.46 0.95
C GLU A 286 18.40 4.86 -0.17
N LEU A 287 17.78 4.52 -1.31
CA LEU A 287 18.48 3.99 -2.49
C LEU A 287 19.55 4.96 -3.02
N ALA A 288 19.34 6.27 -2.92
CA ALA A 288 20.34 7.26 -3.35
C ALA A 288 21.64 7.21 -2.53
N SER A 289 21.58 6.69 -1.30
CA SER A 289 22.71 6.60 -0.36
C SER A 289 23.36 5.21 -0.29
N LEU A 290 22.70 4.18 -0.82
CA LEU A 290 23.16 2.79 -0.75
C LEU A 290 24.19 2.45 -1.84
N SER A 291 25.11 1.54 -1.50
CA SER A 291 26.00 0.91 -2.49
C SER A 291 25.20 -0.02 -3.40
N ALA A 292 25.74 -0.40 -4.56
CA ALA A 292 25.08 -1.35 -5.47
C ALA A 292 24.66 -2.67 -4.80
N VAL A 293 25.41 -3.13 -3.78
CA VAL A 293 25.07 -4.33 -2.99
C VAL A 293 23.97 -4.04 -1.97
N GLY A 294 24.00 -2.88 -1.32
CA GLY A 294 22.95 -2.45 -0.39
C GLY A 294 21.60 -2.24 -1.07
N LEU A 295 21.62 -1.77 -2.33
CA LEU A 295 20.44 -1.59 -3.16
C LEU A 295 19.70 -2.90 -3.45
N VAL A 296 20.44 -3.96 -3.79
CA VAL A 296 19.83 -5.26 -4.06
C VAL A 296 19.27 -5.86 -2.77
N LYS A 297 20.05 -5.82 -1.68
CA LYS A 297 19.65 -6.44 -0.41
C LYS A 297 18.47 -5.79 0.30
N GLY A 298 18.20 -4.50 0.06
CA GLY A 298 17.17 -3.75 0.79
C GLY A 298 15.73 -4.21 0.53
N ASP A 299 15.47 -4.84 -0.61
CA ASP A 299 14.16 -5.35 -1.03
C ASP A 299 14.26 -6.79 -1.55
N GLN A 300 15.33 -7.50 -1.16
CA GLN A 300 15.58 -8.86 -1.61
C GLN A 300 14.82 -9.86 -0.74
N LYS A 301 13.83 -10.54 -1.31
CA LYS A 301 13.23 -11.74 -0.73
C LYS A 301 13.99 -12.96 -1.24
N SER A 302 14.46 -13.82 -0.32
CA SER A 302 15.19 -15.03 -0.66
C SER A 302 14.31 -16.27 -0.58
N PHE A 303 14.47 -17.15 -1.57
CA PHE A 303 13.72 -18.39 -1.72
C PHE A 303 14.67 -19.56 -1.90
N SER A 304 14.42 -20.65 -1.18
CA SER A 304 15.19 -21.88 -1.32
C SER A 304 14.53 -22.81 -2.33
N PHE A 305 15.30 -23.32 -3.27
CA PHE A 305 14.87 -24.33 -4.22
C PHE A 305 15.64 -25.62 -3.98
N ASP A 306 14.91 -26.73 -3.97
CA ASP A 306 15.45 -28.09 -3.94
C ASP A 306 14.66 -28.90 -4.97
N MET A 307 15.28 -29.11 -6.14
CA MET A 307 14.64 -29.81 -7.25
C MET A 307 14.77 -31.32 -7.05
N PRO A 308 13.67 -32.08 -7.07
CA PRO A 308 13.67 -33.51 -6.72
C PRO A 308 14.50 -34.41 -7.67
N ASP A 309 14.90 -33.90 -8.84
CA ASP A 309 15.74 -34.60 -9.82
C ASP A 309 17.25 -34.30 -9.69
N GLY A 310 17.65 -33.50 -8.69
CA GLY A 310 19.03 -33.10 -8.47
C GLY A 310 19.53 -32.00 -9.41
N GLY A 311 18.65 -31.35 -10.16
CA GLY A 311 19.03 -30.30 -11.12
C GLY A 311 19.56 -29.03 -10.47
N PHE A 312 18.88 -28.51 -9.43
CA PHE A 312 19.28 -27.30 -8.72
C PHE A 312 18.91 -27.39 -7.24
N VAL A 313 19.91 -27.16 -6.38
CA VAL A 313 19.74 -26.97 -4.94
C VAL A 313 20.44 -25.67 -4.57
N GLY A 314 19.69 -24.67 -4.11
CA GLY A 314 20.26 -23.35 -3.81
C GLY A 314 19.24 -22.31 -3.38
N GLU A 315 19.74 -21.13 -3.01
CA GLU A 315 18.93 -19.98 -2.63
C GLU A 315 18.96 -18.93 -3.74
N ILE A 316 17.79 -18.44 -4.15
CA ILE A 316 17.64 -17.37 -5.14
C ILE A 316 16.95 -16.19 -4.46
N GLY A 317 17.60 -15.03 -4.53
CA GLY A 317 17.02 -13.76 -4.10
C GLY A 317 16.41 -13.00 -5.26
N PHE A 318 15.19 -12.49 -5.08
CA PHE A 318 14.56 -11.55 -6.00
C PHE A 318 14.41 -10.19 -5.32
N ALA A 319 14.76 -9.12 -6.03
CA ALA A 319 14.52 -7.74 -5.62
C ALA A 319 13.93 -6.98 -6.81
N VAL A 320 12.91 -6.15 -6.59
CA VAL A 320 12.30 -5.33 -7.63
C VAL A 320 12.75 -3.88 -7.45
N GLY A 321 13.47 -3.34 -8.44
CA GLY A 321 13.97 -1.97 -8.39
C GLY A 321 13.71 -1.20 -9.68
N THR A 322 13.04 -0.05 -9.57
CA THR A 322 12.91 0.91 -10.67
C THR A 322 14.03 1.95 -10.58
N TYR A 323 14.89 2.06 -11.61
CA TYR A 323 16.00 3.03 -11.65
C TYR A 323 15.82 4.04 -12.79
N SER A 324 15.87 5.33 -12.50
CA SER A 324 16.06 6.36 -13.52
C SER A 324 17.56 6.52 -13.82
N THR A 325 18.04 5.93 -14.91
CA THR A 325 19.44 6.02 -15.31
C THR A 325 19.69 7.31 -16.10
N HIS A 326 20.32 8.30 -15.47
CA HIS A 326 20.93 9.41 -16.23
C HIS A 326 22.42 9.62 -15.97
N ARG A 327 23.07 8.90 -15.03
CA ARG A 327 24.48 9.23 -14.70
C ARG A 327 25.43 8.14 -14.22
N ARG A 328 25.12 6.84 -14.29
CA ARG A 328 26.06 5.78 -13.84
C ARG A 328 26.11 4.55 -14.73
N HIS A 329 26.18 4.74 -16.04
CA HIS A 329 26.26 3.62 -17.00
C HIS A 329 27.64 2.93 -17.07
N GLN A 330 28.66 3.47 -16.38
CA GLN A 330 30.03 2.96 -16.45
C GLN A 330 30.45 2.06 -15.27
N GLU A 331 29.76 2.14 -14.13
CA GLU A 331 30.14 1.39 -12.92
C GLU A 331 29.49 0.00 -12.86
N THR A 332 28.25 -0.12 -13.37
CA THR A 332 27.50 -1.40 -13.43
C THR A 332 28.09 -2.41 -14.42
N ARG A 333 28.81 -1.96 -15.45
CA ARG A 333 29.50 -2.85 -16.41
C ARG A 333 30.70 -3.58 -15.81
N LYS A 334 31.37 -3.03 -14.79
CA LYS A 334 32.51 -3.71 -14.14
C LYS A 334 32.07 -4.81 -13.18
N ASN A 335 30.92 -4.68 -12.52
CA ASN A 335 30.44 -5.66 -11.54
C ASN A 335 29.66 -6.84 -12.16
N HIS A 336 29.30 -6.78 -13.44
CA HIS A 336 28.73 -7.93 -14.18
C HIS A 336 29.79 -8.95 -14.65
N GLN A 337 31.07 -8.73 -14.31
CA GLN A 337 32.18 -9.61 -14.66
C GLN A 337 32.63 -10.49 -13.47
N MET A 338 31.72 -10.82 -12.56
CA MET A 338 31.80 -12.07 -11.77
C MET A 338 31.06 -13.14 -12.56
N SER A 339 31.76 -13.66 -13.57
CA SER A 339 31.34 -14.81 -14.36
C SER A 339 31.19 -16.03 -13.45
N VAL A 340 29.95 -16.47 -13.20
CA VAL A 340 29.69 -17.85 -12.81
C VAL A 340 29.99 -18.70 -14.05
N SER A 341 31.07 -19.48 -13.98
CA SER A 341 31.45 -20.41 -15.05
C SER A 341 30.52 -21.62 -15.00
N TYR A 342 29.62 -21.73 -15.96
CA TYR A 342 28.82 -22.94 -16.17
C TYR A 342 29.60 -23.91 -17.06
N LYS A 343 30.01 -25.05 -16.53
CA LYS A 343 30.40 -26.23 -17.33
C LYS A 343 29.18 -27.14 -17.45
N PHE A 344 28.49 -27.09 -18.58
CA PHE A 344 27.53 -28.12 -18.96
C PHE A 344 28.28 -29.27 -19.65
N PRO A 345 28.08 -30.54 -19.26
CA PRO A 345 28.41 -31.65 -20.14
C PRO A 345 27.40 -31.68 -21.29
N ALA A 346 27.91 -31.64 -22.53
CA ALA A 346 27.11 -31.76 -23.73
C ALA A 346 26.44 -33.14 -23.78
N VAL A 347 25.11 -33.18 -23.82
CA VAL A 347 24.35 -34.37 -24.26
C VAL A 347 23.92 -34.09 -25.70
N LEU A 348 24.61 -34.72 -26.65
CA LEU A 348 24.16 -34.80 -28.04
C LEU A 348 22.97 -35.76 -28.09
N ILE A 349 21.85 -35.26 -28.59
CA ILE A 349 20.70 -36.08 -28.97
C ILE A 349 20.97 -36.58 -30.40
N SER A 350 21.00 -37.91 -30.57
CA SER A 350 20.85 -38.60 -31.86
C SER A 350 19.50 -39.30 -31.90
#